data_AF-A0A1Y6HK34-F1
#
_entry.id   AF-A0A1Y6HK34-F1
#
_cell.length_a   1.000
_cell.length_b   1.000
_cell.length_c   1.000
_cell.angle_alpha   90.00
_cell.angle_beta   90.00
_cell.angle_gamma   90.00
#
_symmetry.space_group_name_H-M   'P 1'
#
loop_
_entity.id
_entity.type
_entity.pdbx_description
1 polymer ?
#
loop_
_entity_poly.entity_id
_entity_poly.type
_entity_poly.pdbx_seq_one_letter_code
_entity_poly.pdbx_strand_id
1 'polypeptide(L)'
;MESVVPILKSTDLYKNSDPQDQAKIFAIVGKAYNQSDSLGQDILKDVSHQKIDSLEGINHKIDSFVKRDPKHPDRPTYMESGRDAALRGAETFNALRNASEANPLHAPWQAVMANPLVDPTQLHADPKHPHLTEQYTTVKALFVDPVQGRAFVQALEHGSSHNYGDPAKSNSRGFYAEGKDFVQWDRDGHGRAFVGGQWSEVSRSELALAQNQDGTLDVNLNRNGQTHSLLHVTHPSLHHHSPASAHAHHGHDAGTLHQSMPAHATTLDQHMPGMPSAAHSQSAARHDNPVVGGPTTGHVPLTLPAAKPPHLPLTTTQPLEPGDRGAAIQALQQHLQTIGATDRDGNAIKDDRHYGPRTQQAVENFQLWTGRNTTGIADPGTLEALQTHAQFATRQKAQDLAPGRHLADHAQPASSHLADAVAERPAQSRPDLATAQQQAAPRALEPYSNPNSPLHALYAQTKTTLEGKDVPMSEERLHQVVGKMALYDMSPGGNNQFAVKGDTLYVIDLDACYNRFSLDLREPAPSMQATLQHVQTQQQTLEAELSSMREPPSYSR
;
A
#
# COMPACT_ATOMS: atom_id res chain seq x y z
N MET A 1 21.19 14.51 -7.52
CA MET A 1 19.92 15.26 -7.37
C MET A 1 20.25 16.73 -7.26
N GLU A 2 20.04 17.53 -8.31
CA GLU A 2 19.76 18.94 -8.08
C GLU A 2 18.31 19.00 -7.56
N SER A 3 18.12 19.54 -6.36
CA SER A 3 16.83 19.44 -5.70
C SER A 3 15.85 20.49 -6.24
N VAL A 4 14.62 20.07 -6.50
CA VAL A 4 13.47 20.93 -6.85
C VAL A 4 13.32 22.08 -5.84
N VAL A 5 13.60 21.83 -4.56
CA VAL A 5 13.34 22.78 -3.46
C VAL A 5 14.20 24.05 -3.53
N PRO A 6 15.55 23.99 -3.58
CA PRO A 6 16.40 25.18 -3.80
C PRO A 6 16.01 26.01 -5.02
N ILE A 7 15.79 25.35 -6.17
CA ILE A 7 15.44 26.05 -7.43
C ILE A 7 14.12 26.77 -7.25
N LEU A 8 13.07 26.06 -6.84
CA LEU A 8 11.73 26.62 -6.71
C LEU A 8 11.68 27.77 -5.68
N LYS A 9 12.33 27.61 -4.51
CA LYS A 9 12.45 28.67 -3.49
C LYS A 9 13.21 29.92 -3.96
N SER A 10 14.02 29.80 -5.01
CA SER A 10 14.72 30.95 -5.60
C SER A 10 13.86 31.79 -6.55
N THR A 11 12.73 31.25 -7.03
CA THR A 11 11.90 31.91 -8.06
C THR A 11 10.98 32.99 -7.47
N ASP A 12 10.67 34.02 -8.26
CA ASP A 12 9.82 35.12 -7.81
C ASP A 12 8.35 34.67 -7.64
N LEU A 13 7.86 33.77 -8.49
CA LEU A 13 6.57 33.10 -8.30
C LEU A 13 6.46 32.52 -6.89
N TYR A 14 7.38 31.63 -6.50
CA TYR A 14 7.29 30.97 -5.20
C TYR A 14 7.44 31.94 -4.02
N LYS A 15 8.31 32.95 -4.13
CA LYS A 15 8.50 33.98 -3.08
C LYS A 15 7.28 34.87 -2.89
N ASN A 16 6.57 35.19 -3.98
CA ASN A 16 5.44 36.11 -3.97
C ASN A 16 4.08 35.41 -3.75
N SER A 17 4.00 34.09 -3.96
CA SER A 17 2.82 33.29 -3.57
C SER A 17 2.62 33.26 -2.06
N ASP A 18 1.37 33.24 -1.63
CA ASP A 18 1.02 32.97 -0.23
C ASP A 18 1.39 31.53 0.19
N PRO A 19 1.43 31.21 1.50
CA PRO A 19 1.82 29.87 1.97
C PRO A 19 0.92 28.72 1.47
N GLN A 20 -0.34 28.97 1.12
CA GLN A 20 -1.25 27.95 0.57
C GLN A 20 -0.87 27.60 -0.87
N ASP A 21 -0.62 28.62 -1.68
CA ASP A 21 -0.20 28.44 -3.07
C ASP A 21 1.25 27.94 -3.16
N GLN A 22 2.15 28.35 -2.26
CA GLN A 22 3.47 27.72 -2.12
C GLN A 22 3.38 26.20 -1.92
N ALA A 23 2.45 25.73 -1.08
CA ALA A 23 2.23 24.29 -0.88
C ALA A 23 1.71 23.59 -2.14
N LYS A 24 0.75 24.20 -2.85
CA LYS A 24 0.21 23.67 -4.13
C LYS A 24 1.28 23.63 -5.21
N ILE A 25 2.01 24.73 -5.42
CA ILE A 25 3.09 24.86 -6.40
C ILE A 25 4.18 23.81 -6.12
N PHE A 26 4.63 23.69 -4.87
CA PHE A 26 5.62 22.68 -4.49
C PHE A 26 5.10 21.26 -4.78
N ALA A 27 3.86 20.95 -4.41
CA ALA A 27 3.28 19.63 -4.61
C ALA A 27 3.18 19.26 -6.10
N ILE A 28 2.67 20.14 -6.97
CA ILE A 28 2.51 19.82 -8.40
C ILE A 28 3.86 19.78 -9.13
N VAL A 29 4.81 20.66 -8.81
CA VAL A 29 6.14 20.66 -9.44
C VAL A 29 6.93 19.43 -8.98
N GLY A 30 6.91 19.11 -7.69
CA GLY A 30 7.51 17.88 -7.15
C GLY A 30 6.89 16.61 -7.73
N LYS A 31 5.56 16.59 -7.90
CA LYS A 31 4.85 15.47 -8.54
C LYS A 31 5.22 15.31 -10.01
N ALA A 32 5.25 16.41 -10.78
CA ALA A 32 5.65 16.39 -12.18
C ALA A 32 7.10 15.90 -12.33
N TYR A 33 8.02 16.39 -11.49
CA TYR A 33 9.42 15.95 -11.45
C TYR A 33 9.57 14.45 -11.12
N ASN A 34 8.79 13.95 -10.15
CA ASN A 34 8.76 12.52 -9.81
C ASN A 34 8.11 11.65 -10.91
N GLN A 35 7.20 12.19 -11.72
CA GLN A 35 6.61 11.47 -12.85
C GLN A 35 7.50 11.51 -14.09
N SER A 36 8.24 12.60 -14.29
CA SER A 36 9.24 12.76 -15.33
C SER A 36 10.22 13.89 -14.98
N ASP A 37 11.48 13.54 -14.73
CA ASP A 37 12.57 14.47 -14.42
C ASP A 37 12.68 15.57 -15.49
N SER A 38 12.66 15.20 -16.78
CA SER A 38 12.77 16.16 -17.89
C SER A 38 11.59 17.14 -17.98
N LEU A 39 10.35 16.68 -17.74
CA LEU A 39 9.18 17.57 -17.74
C LEU A 39 9.17 18.48 -16.49
N GLY A 40 9.54 17.95 -15.32
CA GLY A 40 9.70 18.74 -14.11
C GLY A 40 10.78 19.81 -14.22
N GLN A 41 11.93 19.48 -14.83
CA GLN A 41 12.98 20.43 -15.17
C GLN A 41 12.49 21.52 -16.14
N ASP A 42 11.65 21.18 -17.12
CA ASP A 42 11.09 22.16 -18.06
C ASP A 42 10.12 23.14 -17.38
N ILE A 43 9.30 22.68 -16.42
CA ILE A 43 8.52 23.59 -15.56
C ILE A 43 9.46 24.51 -14.77
N LEU A 44 10.44 23.94 -14.05
CA LEU A 44 11.38 24.72 -13.22
C LEU A 44 12.15 25.76 -14.04
N LYS A 45 12.52 25.42 -15.28
CA LYS A 45 13.17 26.31 -16.24
C LYS A 45 12.25 27.44 -16.68
N ASP A 46 10.98 27.18 -16.98
CA ASP A 46 10.06 28.22 -17.42
C ASP A 46 9.62 29.13 -16.27
N VAL A 47 9.50 28.61 -15.03
CA VAL A 47 9.28 29.43 -13.83
C VAL A 47 10.51 30.27 -13.48
N SER A 48 11.73 29.71 -13.54
CA SER A 48 12.95 30.47 -13.21
C SER A 48 13.30 31.56 -14.23
N HIS A 49 12.92 31.38 -15.49
CA HIS A 49 12.99 32.42 -16.52
C HIS A 49 11.74 33.33 -16.58
N GLN A 50 10.87 33.32 -15.55
CA GLN A 50 9.67 34.16 -15.45
C GLN A 50 8.69 34.04 -16.64
N LYS A 51 8.70 32.91 -17.37
CA LYS A 51 7.69 32.62 -18.41
C LYS A 51 6.40 32.05 -17.81
N ILE A 52 6.49 31.48 -16.62
CA ILE A 52 5.37 31.02 -15.80
C ILE A 52 5.48 31.75 -14.47
N ASP A 53 4.50 32.59 -14.19
CA ASP A 53 4.44 33.54 -13.08
C ASP A 53 3.24 33.28 -12.14
N SER A 54 2.55 32.15 -12.32
CA SER A 54 1.32 31.80 -11.61
C SER A 54 1.16 30.28 -11.46
N LEU A 55 0.42 29.87 -10.43
CA LEU A 55 -0.01 28.47 -10.23
C LEU A 55 -0.82 27.96 -11.43
N GLU A 56 -1.69 28.80 -11.99
CA GLU A 56 -2.47 28.46 -13.18
C GLU A 56 -1.58 28.22 -14.41
N GLY A 57 -0.55 29.05 -14.62
CA GLY A 57 0.44 28.83 -15.68
C GLY A 57 1.19 27.50 -15.55
N ILE A 58 1.49 27.04 -14.33
CA ILE A 58 2.05 25.69 -14.10
C ILE A 58 1.04 24.60 -14.48
N ASN A 59 -0.24 24.78 -14.11
CA ASN A 59 -1.29 23.81 -14.44
C ASN A 59 -1.47 23.68 -15.96
N HIS A 60 -1.55 24.80 -16.70
CA HIS A 60 -1.61 24.82 -18.18
C HIS A 60 -0.36 24.20 -18.82
N LYS A 61 0.83 24.46 -18.26
CA LYS A 61 2.08 23.85 -18.73
C LYS A 61 2.05 22.33 -18.59
N ILE A 62 1.55 21.82 -17.45
CA ILE A 62 1.40 20.37 -17.22
C ILE A 62 0.45 19.74 -18.25
N ASP A 63 -0.68 20.38 -18.52
CA ASP A 63 -1.70 19.88 -19.46
C ASP A 63 -1.19 19.86 -20.91
N SER A 64 -0.22 20.72 -21.24
CA SER A 64 0.40 20.76 -22.57
C SER A 64 1.38 19.61 -22.86
N PHE A 65 1.91 18.93 -21.83
CA PHE A 65 3.01 17.97 -22.01
C PHE A 65 2.62 16.67 -22.71
N VAL A 66 1.42 16.16 -22.43
CA VAL A 66 0.96 14.87 -22.92
C VAL A 66 -0.40 15.07 -23.57
N LYS A 67 -0.52 14.70 -24.84
CA LYS A 67 -1.81 14.73 -25.54
C LYS A 67 -2.70 13.62 -24.97
N ARG A 68 -3.95 13.95 -24.61
CA ARG A 68 -4.98 12.97 -24.29
C ARG A 68 -5.23 12.03 -25.46
N ASP A 69 -5.70 10.81 -25.16
CA ASP A 69 -6.11 9.84 -26.18
C ASP A 69 -7.30 10.40 -26.98
N PRO A 70 -7.21 10.57 -28.31
CA PRO A 70 -8.33 11.03 -29.14
C PRO A 70 -9.59 10.17 -29.06
N LYS A 71 -9.48 8.91 -28.63
CA LYS A 71 -10.62 8.00 -28.40
C LYS A 71 -11.28 8.19 -27.03
N HIS A 72 -10.55 8.78 -26.09
CA HIS A 72 -10.99 9.01 -24.71
C HIS A 72 -10.57 10.42 -24.23
N PRO A 73 -11.03 11.49 -24.90
CA PRO A 73 -10.64 12.87 -24.59
C PRO A 73 -11.17 13.34 -23.21
N ASP A 74 -12.16 12.63 -22.68
CA ASP A 74 -12.70 12.74 -21.33
C ASP A 74 -11.72 12.27 -20.24
N ARG A 75 -10.77 11.39 -20.59
CA ARG A 75 -9.83 10.82 -19.62
C ARG A 75 -8.58 11.71 -19.47
N PRO A 76 -8.21 12.10 -18.24
CA PRO A 76 -6.97 12.80 -18.01
C PRO A 76 -5.78 11.89 -18.29
N THR A 77 -4.68 12.49 -18.75
CA THR A 77 -3.37 11.86 -18.84
C THR A 77 -2.81 11.55 -17.44
N TYR A 78 -1.72 10.78 -17.40
CA TYR A 78 -1.02 10.51 -16.14
C TYR A 78 -0.44 11.77 -15.49
N MET A 79 -0.08 12.80 -16.29
CA MET A 79 0.42 14.09 -15.81
C MET A 79 -0.71 14.91 -15.17
N GLU A 80 -1.85 15.06 -15.86
CA GLU A 80 -3.06 15.71 -15.35
C GLU A 80 -3.55 15.02 -14.06
N SER A 81 -3.69 13.69 -14.09
CA SER A 81 -4.12 12.90 -12.92
C SER A 81 -3.15 13.04 -11.73
N GLY A 82 -1.85 13.10 -12.03
CA GLY A 82 -0.79 13.31 -11.04
C GLY A 82 -0.88 14.68 -10.38
N ARG A 83 -0.96 15.74 -11.18
CA ARG A 83 -1.19 17.13 -10.72
C ARG A 83 -2.43 17.23 -9.85
N ASP A 84 -3.55 16.70 -10.30
CA ASP A 84 -4.82 16.81 -9.58
C ASP A 84 -4.77 16.07 -8.23
N ALA A 85 -4.07 14.93 -8.16
CA ALA A 85 -3.83 14.23 -6.90
C ALA A 85 -2.91 15.02 -5.95
N ALA A 86 -1.87 15.66 -6.48
CA ALA A 86 -0.97 16.51 -5.71
C ALA A 86 -1.66 17.79 -5.19
N LEU A 87 -2.54 18.41 -5.99
CA LEU A 87 -3.38 19.52 -5.55
C LEU A 87 -4.29 19.11 -4.40
N ARG A 88 -5.02 17.98 -4.52
CA ARG A 88 -5.86 17.46 -3.43
C ARG A 88 -5.05 17.27 -2.14
N GLY A 89 -3.87 16.64 -2.22
CA GLY A 89 -2.99 16.48 -1.05
C GLY A 89 -2.52 17.81 -0.46
N ALA A 90 -2.17 18.80 -1.30
CA ALA A 90 -1.79 20.14 -0.85
C ALA A 90 -2.95 20.90 -0.20
N GLU A 91 -4.20 20.70 -0.65
CA GLU A 91 -5.39 21.24 -0.01
C GLU A 91 -5.63 20.61 1.38
N THR A 92 -5.45 19.30 1.54
CA THR A 92 -5.52 18.62 2.85
C THR A 92 -4.43 19.13 3.80
N PHE A 93 -3.20 19.29 3.30
CA PHE A 93 -2.09 19.89 4.06
C PHE A 93 -2.41 21.32 4.49
N ASN A 94 -2.95 22.15 3.58
CA ASN A 94 -3.33 23.51 3.90
C ASN A 94 -4.48 23.57 4.91
N ALA A 95 -5.45 22.65 4.84
CA ALA A 95 -6.52 22.54 5.83
C ALA A 95 -5.98 22.21 7.23
N LEU A 96 -5.07 21.24 7.35
CA LEU A 96 -4.42 20.88 8.62
C LEU A 96 -3.54 22.02 9.16
N ARG A 97 -2.74 22.66 8.30
CA ARG A 97 -1.86 23.78 8.70
C ARG A 97 -2.66 25.01 9.16
N ASN A 98 -3.83 25.23 8.58
CA ASN A 98 -4.70 26.35 8.91
C ASN A 98 -5.72 26.01 10.03
N ALA A 99 -5.74 24.78 10.54
CA ALA A 99 -6.66 24.36 11.59
C ALA A 99 -6.39 25.12 12.89
N SER A 100 -7.42 25.69 13.52
CA SER A 100 -7.25 26.47 14.76
C SER A 100 -6.96 25.58 15.96
N GLU A 101 -6.48 26.14 17.06
CA GLU A 101 -6.30 25.42 18.33
C GLU A 101 -7.61 24.80 18.87
N ALA A 102 -8.77 25.26 18.39
CA ALA A 102 -10.06 24.68 18.76
C ALA A 102 -10.34 23.35 18.05
N ASN A 103 -9.68 23.08 16.91
CA ASN A 103 -9.83 21.87 16.11
C ASN A 103 -9.08 20.69 16.77
N PRO A 104 -9.73 19.54 17.03
CA PRO A 104 -9.10 18.38 17.65
C PRO A 104 -7.93 17.80 16.84
N LEU A 105 -7.82 18.11 15.54
CA LEU A 105 -6.69 17.71 14.70
C LEU A 105 -5.47 18.63 14.78
N HIS A 106 -5.57 19.80 15.44
CA HIS A 106 -4.45 20.72 15.60
C HIS A 106 -3.28 20.08 16.38
N ALA A 107 -3.54 19.50 17.56
CA ALA A 107 -2.50 18.85 18.35
C ALA A 107 -1.88 17.62 17.66
N PRO A 108 -2.65 16.70 17.03
CA PRO A 108 -2.11 15.67 16.15
C PRO A 108 -1.22 16.21 15.03
N TRP A 109 -1.62 17.31 14.38
CA TRP A 109 -0.82 17.94 13.32
C TRP A 109 0.51 18.49 13.85
N GLN A 110 0.50 19.20 14.99
CA GLN A 110 1.74 19.68 15.61
C GLN A 110 2.67 18.52 16.03
N ALA A 111 2.13 17.41 16.53
CA ALA A 111 2.92 16.24 16.89
C ALA A 111 3.63 15.61 15.68
N VAL A 112 2.95 15.50 14.53
CA VAL A 112 3.56 15.06 13.26
C VAL A 112 4.61 16.06 12.77
N MET A 113 4.31 17.37 12.84
CA MET A 113 5.22 18.42 12.39
C MET A 113 6.46 18.62 13.29
N ALA A 114 6.41 18.18 14.55
CA ALA A 114 7.56 18.20 15.46
C ALA A 114 8.66 17.20 15.03
N ASN A 115 8.29 16.08 14.42
CA ASN A 115 9.22 15.16 13.76
C ASN A 115 8.57 14.44 12.56
N PRO A 116 8.52 15.07 11.38
CA PRO A 116 7.88 14.48 10.19
C PRO A 116 8.68 13.33 9.55
N LEU A 117 9.87 13.02 10.08
CA LEU A 117 10.75 11.93 9.64
C LEU A 117 10.89 10.84 10.72
N VAL A 118 9.94 10.78 11.67
CA VAL A 118 9.89 9.70 12.67
C VAL A 118 9.72 8.34 11.98
N ASP A 119 10.47 7.34 12.43
CA ASP A 119 10.31 5.97 11.96
C ASP A 119 8.93 5.45 12.39
N PRO A 120 8.05 5.05 11.44
CA PRO A 120 6.69 4.61 11.77
C PRO A 120 6.66 3.32 12.60
N THR A 121 7.76 2.54 12.68
CA THR A 121 7.86 1.38 13.58
C THR A 121 8.10 1.76 15.05
N GLN A 122 8.59 2.98 15.30
CA GLN A 122 9.01 3.43 16.64
C GLN A 122 8.01 4.36 17.33
N LEU A 123 6.84 4.62 16.71
CA LEU A 123 5.80 5.51 17.25
C LEU A 123 5.30 5.11 18.65
N HIS A 124 5.34 3.82 18.97
CA HIS A 124 4.94 3.27 20.28
C HIS A 124 6.04 3.39 21.35
N ALA A 125 7.28 3.68 20.95
CA ALA A 125 8.46 3.62 21.81
C ALA A 125 8.79 4.95 22.50
N ASP A 126 8.04 6.03 22.24
CA ASP A 126 8.24 7.34 22.88
C ASP A 126 7.30 7.52 24.10
N PRO A 127 7.78 7.32 25.34
CA PRO A 127 6.95 7.49 26.54
C PRO A 127 6.58 8.94 26.83
N LYS A 128 7.16 9.94 26.13
CA LYS A 128 6.78 11.35 26.29
C LYS A 128 5.57 11.72 25.43
N HIS A 129 5.27 10.93 24.40
CA HIS A 129 4.18 11.16 23.46
C HIS A 129 3.30 9.90 23.37
N PRO A 130 2.55 9.53 24.43
CA PRO A 130 1.83 8.26 24.52
C PRO A 130 0.69 8.09 23.50
N HIS A 131 0.34 9.13 22.74
CA HIS A 131 -0.65 9.11 21.66
C HIS A 131 -0.03 9.36 20.27
N LEU A 132 1.30 9.31 20.13
CA LEU A 132 1.98 9.61 18.87
C LEU A 132 1.56 8.63 17.75
N THR A 133 1.26 7.38 18.12
CA THR A 133 0.74 6.36 17.20
C THR A 133 -0.62 6.76 16.63
N GLU A 134 -1.54 7.17 17.51
CA GLU A 134 -2.90 7.59 17.19
C GLU A 134 -2.86 8.84 16.31
N GLN A 135 -2.10 9.84 16.75
CA GLN A 135 -1.92 11.12 16.07
C GLN A 135 -1.36 10.94 14.65
N TYR A 136 -0.27 10.18 14.50
CA TYR A 136 0.37 9.94 13.21
C TYR A 136 -0.53 9.12 12.28
N THR A 137 -1.21 8.10 12.81
CA THR A 137 -2.15 7.27 12.03
C THR A 137 -3.38 8.06 11.57
N THR A 138 -3.91 8.94 12.43
CA THR A 138 -4.99 9.87 12.09
C THR A 138 -4.56 10.83 10.99
N VAL A 139 -3.45 11.56 11.17
CA VAL A 139 -2.96 12.49 10.14
C VAL A 139 -2.65 11.76 8.82
N LYS A 140 -2.00 10.59 8.87
CA LYS A 140 -1.72 9.76 7.68
C LYS A 140 -3.01 9.43 6.91
N ALA A 141 -4.07 8.99 7.60
CA ALA A 141 -5.32 8.58 6.96
C ALA A 141 -5.93 9.68 6.08
N LEU A 142 -5.86 10.94 6.52
CA LEU A 142 -6.34 12.11 5.78
C LEU A 142 -5.66 12.27 4.41
N PHE A 143 -4.38 11.90 4.28
CA PHE A 143 -3.66 11.97 3.01
C PHE A 143 -3.88 10.75 2.10
N VAL A 144 -4.39 9.62 2.64
CA VAL A 144 -4.74 8.45 1.81
C VAL A 144 -6.14 8.59 1.19
N ASP A 145 -6.97 9.51 1.68
CA ASP A 145 -8.15 10.03 0.97
C ASP A 145 -8.24 11.55 1.16
N PRO A 146 -7.50 12.35 0.36
CA PRO A 146 -7.36 13.78 0.60
C PRO A 146 -8.67 14.57 0.44
N VAL A 147 -9.63 14.06 -0.34
CA VAL A 147 -10.95 14.70 -0.50
C VAL A 147 -11.75 14.59 0.79
N GLN A 148 -11.89 13.36 1.30
CA GLN A 148 -12.65 13.12 2.53
C GLN A 148 -11.89 13.64 3.75
N GLY A 149 -10.57 13.47 3.79
CA GLY A 149 -9.70 14.02 4.84
C GLY A 149 -9.79 15.54 4.93
N ARG A 150 -9.86 16.27 3.81
CA ARG A 150 -10.09 17.72 3.84
C ARG A 150 -11.48 18.08 4.36
N ALA A 151 -12.52 17.41 3.88
CA ALA A 151 -13.90 17.65 4.35
C ALA A 151 -14.06 17.37 5.85
N PHE A 152 -13.41 16.32 6.34
CA PHE A 152 -13.35 15.93 7.75
C PHE A 152 -12.62 16.96 8.62
N VAL A 153 -11.44 17.44 8.21
CA VAL A 153 -10.72 18.54 8.90
C VAL A 153 -11.60 19.79 8.97
N GLN A 154 -12.29 20.13 7.87
CA GLN A 154 -13.20 21.27 7.81
C GLN A 154 -14.44 21.10 8.69
N ALA A 155 -15.00 19.90 8.81
CA ALA A 155 -16.12 19.64 9.71
C ALA A 155 -15.72 19.84 11.18
N LEU A 156 -14.56 19.30 11.58
CA LEU A 156 -14.00 19.45 12.92
C LEU A 156 -13.56 20.88 13.25
N GLU A 157 -13.23 21.70 12.24
CA GLU A 157 -12.95 23.14 12.42
C GLU A 157 -14.23 23.92 12.78
N HIS A 158 -15.33 23.62 12.10
CA HIS A 158 -16.62 24.32 12.29
C HIS A 158 -17.50 23.69 13.39
N GLY A 159 -17.07 22.57 13.98
CA GLY A 159 -17.87 21.81 14.94
C GLY A 159 -19.09 21.13 14.32
N SER A 160 -19.06 20.80 13.04
CA SER A 160 -20.18 20.23 12.29
C SER A 160 -20.05 18.72 12.09
N SER A 161 -21.15 18.09 11.67
CA SER A 161 -21.18 16.68 11.27
C SER A 161 -20.35 16.39 10.02
N HIS A 162 -19.76 15.19 9.95
CA HIS A 162 -19.26 14.57 8.72
C HIS A 162 -19.41 13.04 8.81
N ASN A 163 -19.69 12.38 7.67
CA ASN A 163 -19.78 10.94 7.58
C ASN A 163 -19.39 10.47 6.17
N TYR A 164 -18.38 9.61 6.11
CA TYR A 164 -17.93 8.94 4.90
C TYR A 164 -17.51 7.51 5.24
N GLY A 165 -17.81 6.56 4.34
CA GLY A 165 -17.52 5.14 4.54
C GLY A 165 -18.67 4.38 5.19
N ASP A 166 -18.57 3.05 5.14
CA ASP A 166 -19.59 2.12 5.63
C ASP A 166 -18.88 0.92 6.29
N PRO A 167 -18.93 0.79 7.62
CA PRO A 167 -18.17 -0.24 8.34
C PRO A 167 -18.64 -1.67 8.01
N ALA A 168 -19.88 -1.84 7.54
CA ALA A 168 -20.41 -3.14 7.13
C ALA A 168 -19.77 -3.63 5.81
N LYS A 169 -19.14 -2.75 5.02
CA LYS A 169 -18.47 -3.13 3.78
C LYS A 169 -17.01 -3.53 4.04
N SER A 170 -16.65 -4.73 3.57
CA SER A 170 -15.26 -5.14 3.49
C SER A 170 -14.45 -4.16 2.63
N ASN A 171 -13.18 -3.94 2.99
CA ASN A 171 -12.28 -3.00 2.32
C ASN A 171 -12.77 -1.52 2.33
N SER A 172 -13.75 -1.16 3.18
CA SER A 172 -14.16 0.24 3.38
C SER A 172 -13.27 0.95 4.40
N ARG A 173 -12.84 2.16 4.06
CA ARG A 173 -12.34 3.23 4.95
C ARG A 173 -13.49 4.13 5.35
N GLY A 174 -13.41 4.76 6.53
CA GLY A 174 -14.37 5.80 6.91
C GLY A 174 -13.81 6.91 7.78
N PHE A 175 -14.54 8.03 7.76
CA PHE A 175 -14.32 9.25 8.53
C PHE A 175 -15.68 9.74 9.05
N TYR A 176 -15.85 9.83 10.36
CA TYR A 176 -17.08 10.25 11.01
C TYR A 176 -16.73 11.30 12.07
N ALA A 177 -17.41 12.43 12.06
CA ALA A 177 -17.20 13.53 13.00
C ALA A 177 -18.53 14.11 13.46
N GLU A 178 -18.59 14.55 14.72
CA GLU A 178 -19.62 15.41 15.28
C GLU A 178 -18.96 16.37 16.27
N GLY A 179 -19.10 17.69 16.06
CA GLY A 179 -18.48 18.67 16.95
C GLY A 179 -16.96 18.55 16.95
N LYS A 180 -16.39 18.06 18.06
CA LYS A 180 -14.96 17.78 18.23
C LYS A 180 -14.63 16.30 18.34
N ASP A 181 -15.65 15.45 18.35
CA ASP A 181 -15.49 14.02 18.51
C ASP A 181 -15.47 13.37 17.12
N PHE A 182 -14.62 12.36 16.94
CA PHE A 182 -14.48 11.67 15.67
C PHE A 182 -14.12 10.19 15.79
N VAL A 183 -14.43 9.47 14.72
CA VAL A 183 -14.08 8.07 14.48
C VAL A 183 -13.56 7.94 13.06
N GLN A 184 -12.43 7.27 12.86
CA GLN A 184 -11.94 6.91 11.53
C GLN A 184 -11.37 5.49 11.50
N TRP A 185 -11.41 4.86 10.33
CA TRP A 185 -10.84 3.53 10.12
C TRP A 185 -10.26 3.37 8.71
N ASP A 186 -9.18 2.60 8.58
CA ASP A 186 -8.61 2.24 7.30
C ASP A 186 -9.33 1.05 6.63
N ARG A 187 -8.82 0.59 5.48
CA ARG A 187 -9.48 -0.45 4.69
C ARG A 187 -9.28 -1.85 5.25
N ASP A 188 -8.21 -2.09 5.98
CA ASP A 188 -7.93 -3.36 6.65
C ASP A 188 -8.85 -3.49 7.89
N GLY A 189 -9.24 -2.35 8.46
CA GLY A 189 -10.24 -2.21 9.51
C GLY A 189 -9.68 -1.62 10.80
N HIS A 190 -8.41 -1.22 10.82
CA HIS A 190 -7.81 -0.58 11.99
C HIS A 190 -8.33 0.86 12.09
N GLY A 191 -8.83 1.21 13.28
CA GLY A 191 -9.44 2.51 13.51
C GLY A 191 -8.99 3.18 14.80
N ARG A 192 -9.31 4.46 14.86
CA ARG A 192 -9.08 5.36 16.00
C ARG A 192 -10.32 6.20 16.20
N ALA A 193 -10.75 6.30 17.45
CA ALA A 193 -11.76 7.24 17.89
C ALA A 193 -11.14 8.24 18.86
N PHE A 194 -11.50 9.51 18.73
CA PHE A 194 -11.21 10.57 19.68
C PHE A 194 -12.56 11.14 20.12
N VAL A 195 -13.03 10.73 21.30
CA VAL A 195 -14.38 11.04 21.78
C VAL A 195 -14.30 11.51 23.23
N GLY A 196 -14.98 12.59 23.59
CA GLY A 196 -14.89 13.19 24.92
C GLY A 196 -13.47 13.64 25.29
N GLY A 197 -12.64 13.94 24.29
CA GLY A 197 -11.23 14.26 24.47
C GLY A 197 -10.31 13.07 24.80
N GLN A 198 -10.76 11.83 24.58
CA GLN A 198 -9.99 10.61 24.86
C GLN A 198 -9.78 9.77 23.60
N TRP A 199 -8.56 9.26 23.43
CA TRP A 199 -8.21 8.32 22.36
C TRP A 199 -8.63 6.89 22.71
N SER A 200 -9.15 6.17 21.71
CA SER A 200 -9.37 4.72 21.80
C SER A 200 -9.16 4.03 20.46
N GLU A 201 -8.74 2.77 20.51
CA GLU A 201 -8.73 1.90 19.34
C GLU A 201 -10.12 1.31 19.08
N VAL A 202 -10.51 1.30 17.81
CA VAL A 202 -11.74 0.64 17.33
C VAL A 202 -11.40 -0.22 16.13
N SER A 203 -11.99 -1.40 16.03
CA SER A 203 -11.97 -2.18 14.79
C SER A 203 -13.24 -1.89 13.98
N ARG A 204 -13.12 -1.77 12.65
CA ARG A 204 -14.29 -1.64 11.75
C ARG A 204 -15.31 -2.77 11.97
N SER A 205 -14.86 -3.98 12.34
CA SER A 205 -15.77 -5.11 12.61
C SER A 205 -16.58 -4.97 13.90
N GLU A 206 -16.18 -4.07 14.81
CA GLU A 206 -16.96 -3.72 16.00
C GLU A 206 -17.95 -2.58 15.72
N LEU A 207 -17.77 -1.81 14.65
CA LEU A 207 -18.58 -0.66 14.32
C LEU A 207 -19.88 -1.05 13.59
N ALA A 208 -21.01 -0.50 14.03
CA ALA A 208 -22.30 -0.62 13.38
C ALA A 208 -22.98 0.75 13.24
N LEU A 209 -23.56 1.02 12.08
CA LEU A 209 -24.34 2.24 11.83
C LEU A 209 -25.82 2.00 12.14
N ALA A 210 -26.47 2.95 12.82
CA ALA A 210 -27.91 2.96 13.02
C ALA A 210 -28.49 4.32 12.59
N GLN A 211 -29.39 4.32 11.60
CA GLN A 211 -30.17 5.50 11.24
C GLN A 211 -31.38 5.63 12.16
N ASN A 212 -31.58 6.81 12.71
CA ASN A 212 -32.69 7.13 13.61
C ASN A 212 -33.88 7.75 12.87
N GLN A 213 -35.06 7.71 13.47
CA GLN A 213 -36.30 8.22 12.87
C GLN A 213 -36.32 9.74 12.67
N ASP A 214 -35.48 10.47 13.40
CA ASP A 214 -35.27 11.91 13.29
C ASP A 214 -34.27 12.29 12.17
N GLY A 215 -33.68 11.30 11.48
CA GLY A 215 -32.69 11.50 10.43
C GLY A 215 -31.25 11.57 10.93
N THR A 216 -30.99 11.44 12.23
CA THR A 216 -29.63 11.35 12.80
C THR A 216 -29.02 9.96 12.55
N LEU A 217 -27.71 9.83 12.77
CA LEU A 217 -26.93 8.61 12.51
C LEU A 217 -26.00 8.28 13.68
N ASP A 218 -26.28 7.19 14.39
CA ASP A 218 -25.39 6.67 15.43
C ASP A 218 -24.32 5.75 14.83
N VAL A 219 -23.07 6.00 15.23
CA VAL A 219 -21.96 5.04 15.13
C VAL A 219 -21.90 4.29 16.47
N ASN A 220 -22.23 3.01 16.46
CA ASN A 220 -22.22 2.15 17.63
C ASN A 220 -20.98 1.26 17.66
N LEU A 221 -20.41 1.03 18.84
CA LEU A 221 -19.32 0.11 19.10
C LEU A 221 -19.84 -1.15 19.82
N ASN A 222 -19.69 -2.30 19.17
CA ASN A 222 -20.05 -3.62 19.68
C ASN A 222 -18.80 -4.34 20.20
N ARG A 223 -18.57 -4.29 21.51
CA ARG A 223 -17.41 -4.94 22.16
C ARG A 223 -17.89 -5.88 23.27
N ASN A 224 -17.38 -7.11 23.29
CA ASN A 224 -17.75 -8.15 24.27
C ASN A 224 -19.26 -8.44 24.36
N GLY A 225 -20.00 -8.30 23.25
CA GLY A 225 -21.46 -8.48 23.22
C GLY A 225 -22.28 -7.33 23.82
N GLN A 226 -21.63 -6.20 24.17
CA GLN A 226 -22.29 -4.97 24.59
C GLN A 226 -22.17 -3.90 23.50
N THR A 227 -23.31 -3.30 23.15
CA THR A 227 -23.41 -2.19 22.20
C THR A 227 -23.42 -0.87 22.97
N HIS A 228 -22.55 0.05 22.58
CA HIS A 228 -22.48 1.41 23.12
C HIS A 228 -22.52 2.41 21.96
N SER A 229 -23.27 3.51 22.06
CA SER A 229 -23.12 4.61 21.09
C SER A 229 -21.75 5.26 21.30
N LEU A 230 -20.97 5.34 20.22
CA LEU A 230 -19.62 5.90 20.19
C LEU A 230 -19.63 7.33 19.65
N LEU A 231 -20.50 7.62 18.68
CA LEU A 231 -20.67 8.96 18.10
C LEU A 231 -22.11 9.10 17.57
N HIS A 232 -22.78 10.19 17.93
CA HIS A 232 -24.11 10.53 17.44
C HIS A 232 -24.02 11.67 16.43
N VAL A 233 -24.17 11.39 15.14
CA VAL A 233 -24.03 12.38 14.06
C VAL A 233 -25.38 13.06 13.80
N THR A 234 -25.46 14.36 14.07
CA THR A 234 -26.74 15.10 14.08
C THR A 234 -27.22 15.51 12.68
N HIS A 235 -26.29 15.81 11.78
CA HIS A 235 -26.57 16.22 10.40
C HIS A 235 -25.82 15.32 9.41
N PRO A 236 -26.16 14.02 9.31
CA PRO A 236 -25.48 13.12 8.39
C PRO A 236 -25.72 13.56 6.94
N SER A 237 -24.62 13.66 6.19
CA SER A 237 -24.62 13.87 4.75
C SER A 237 -25.39 12.74 4.07
N LEU A 238 -26.51 13.10 3.44
CA LEU A 238 -27.44 12.18 2.74
C LEU A 238 -26.89 11.68 1.39
N HIS A 239 -25.63 11.23 1.36
CA HIS A 239 -25.02 10.69 0.16
C HIS A 239 -25.43 9.23 -0.07
N HIS A 240 -26.49 9.07 -0.87
CA HIS A 240 -26.76 7.83 -1.59
C HIS A 240 -25.50 7.34 -2.32
N HIS A 241 -25.35 6.02 -2.42
CA HIS A 241 -24.22 5.41 -3.13
C HIS A 241 -24.21 5.77 -4.62
N SER A 242 -23.41 6.78 -4.95
CA SER A 242 -22.83 6.96 -6.27
C SER A 242 -21.33 7.22 -6.07
N PRO A 243 -20.42 6.50 -6.75
CA PRO A 243 -19.06 6.98 -6.86
C PRO A 243 -19.10 8.35 -7.54
N ALA A 244 -18.22 9.26 -7.13
CA ALA A 244 -18.07 10.54 -7.81
C ALA A 244 -17.48 10.31 -9.22
N SER A 245 -18.35 9.98 -10.18
CA SER A 245 -18.02 10.02 -11.60
C SER A 245 -17.53 11.43 -11.93
N ALA A 246 -16.35 11.52 -12.52
CA ALA A 246 -15.67 12.77 -12.81
C ALA A 246 -16.42 13.57 -13.90
N HIS A 247 -17.44 14.34 -13.50
CA HIS A 247 -18.21 15.24 -14.36
C HIS A 247 -18.20 16.67 -13.79
N ALA A 248 -17.01 17.21 -13.58
CA ALA A 248 -16.82 18.65 -13.44
C ALA A 248 -16.87 19.29 -14.84
N HIS A 249 -18.08 19.58 -15.34
CA HIS A 249 -18.21 20.51 -16.45
C HIS A 249 -17.73 21.89 -16.02
N HIS A 250 -16.91 22.54 -16.85
CA HIS A 250 -16.48 23.91 -16.63
C HIS A 250 -17.67 24.87 -16.53
N GLY A 251 -17.61 25.75 -15.53
CA GLY A 251 -18.34 27.01 -15.48
C GLY A 251 -17.42 28.04 -14.82
N HIS A 252 -17.04 29.08 -15.56
CA HIS A 252 -16.40 30.25 -14.97
C HIS A 252 -17.45 30.98 -14.12
N ASP A 253 -17.09 31.43 -12.92
CA ASP A 253 -17.10 32.88 -12.64
C ASP A 253 -16.51 33.23 -11.26
N ALA A 254 -15.95 34.43 -11.17
CA ALA A 254 -15.35 34.96 -9.95
C ALA A 254 -16.41 35.55 -9.00
N GLY A 255 -16.54 34.97 -7.80
CA GLY A 255 -17.44 35.46 -6.75
C GLY A 255 -16.87 36.65 -5.98
N THR A 256 -17.07 37.87 -6.49
CA THR A 256 -16.76 39.10 -5.74
C THR A 256 -17.75 39.31 -4.57
N LEU A 257 -17.25 39.79 -3.44
CA LEU A 257 -18.01 40.10 -2.22
C LEU A 257 -19.17 41.09 -2.43
N HIS A 258 -20.35 40.76 -1.90
CA HIS A 258 -21.19 41.79 -1.28
C HIS A 258 -22.06 41.26 -0.12
N GLN A 259 -22.12 42.05 0.95
CA GLN A 259 -23.03 41.85 2.08
C GLN A 259 -24.42 42.42 1.75
N SER A 260 -25.50 41.83 2.30
CA SER A 260 -26.52 42.53 3.12
C SER A 260 -27.82 41.73 3.26
N MET A 261 -28.30 41.64 4.50
CA MET A 261 -29.67 41.27 4.89
C MET A 261 -30.54 42.55 5.06
N PRO A 262 -31.85 42.51 5.40
CA PRO A 262 -32.87 41.44 5.27
C PRO A 262 -34.22 41.95 4.67
N ALA A 263 -35.25 41.09 4.56
CA ALA A 263 -36.51 41.19 5.33
C ALA A 263 -37.82 40.70 4.64
N HIS A 264 -38.76 40.31 5.51
CA HIS A 264 -40.22 40.13 5.34
C HIS A 264 -40.80 38.85 4.71
N ALA A 265 -41.76 38.28 5.46
CA ALA A 265 -42.62 37.16 5.14
C ALA A 265 -44.03 37.64 4.75
N THR A 266 -44.81 36.79 4.07
CA THR A 266 -46.29 36.78 4.14
C THR A 266 -46.83 35.36 3.93
N THR A 267 -47.77 34.96 4.79
CA THR A 267 -48.51 33.68 4.80
C THR A 267 -49.65 33.66 3.79
N LEU A 268 -50.12 32.48 3.34
CA LEU A 268 -51.53 32.30 2.98
C LEU A 268 -52.05 30.89 3.30
N ASP A 269 -53.32 30.83 3.72
CA ASP A 269 -54.06 29.68 4.28
C ASP A 269 -55.16 29.25 3.29
N GLN A 270 -55.50 27.94 3.22
CA GLN A 270 -56.87 27.47 2.91
C GLN A 270 -57.11 25.95 3.16
N HIS A 271 -57.55 25.64 4.38
CA HIS A 271 -58.75 24.86 4.77
C HIS A 271 -59.31 23.65 3.97
N MET A 272 -59.73 22.62 4.74
CA MET A 272 -60.59 21.47 4.34
C MET A 272 -62.11 21.77 4.41
N PRO A 273 -63.02 20.89 3.91
CA PRO A 273 -63.59 19.75 4.69
C PRO A 273 -63.84 18.46 3.85
N GLY A 274 -64.31 17.30 4.32
CA GLY A 274 -64.74 16.79 5.64
C GLY A 274 -65.12 15.28 5.57
N MET A 275 -65.39 14.62 6.71
CA MET A 275 -65.63 13.14 6.82
C MET A 275 -67.07 12.68 6.46
N PRO A 276 -67.35 11.35 6.41
CA PRO A 276 -67.80 10.63 7.62
C PRO A 276 -67.20 9.21 7.84
N SER A 277 -67.63 8.55 8.92
CA SER A 277 -67.01 7.40 9.62
C SER A 277 -67.80 6.07 9.50
N ALA A 278 -67.32 5.02 10.20
CA ALA A 278 -67.89 3.70 10.54
C ALA A 278 -67.44 2.48 9.69
N ALA A 279 -67.28 1.25 10.22
CA ALA A 279 -67.06 0.74 11.60
C ALA A 279 -66.74 -0.79 11.58
N HIS A 280 -66.37 -1.37 12.73
CA HIS A 280 -66.39 -2.84 13.05
C HIS A 280 -65.39 -3.77 12.32
N SER A 281 -64.98 -4.95 12.85
CA SER A 281 -64.87 -5.48 14.24
C SER A 281 -64.19 -6.87 14.25
N GLN A 282 -63.57 -7.23 15.40
CA GLN A 282 -63.31 -8.62 15.91
C GLN A 282 -62.29 -9.51 15.14
N SER A 283 -61.29 -10.13 15.80
CA SER A 283 -61.31 -11.29 16.74
C SER A 283 -61.51 -12.64 16.01
N ALA A 284 -60.86 -13.78 16.32
CA ALA A 284 -60.10 -14.18 17.52
C ALA A 284 -58.99 -15.22 17.21
N ALA A 285 -58.18 -15.54 18.22
CA ALA A 285 -57.14 -16.59 18.22
C ALA A 285 -57.68 -18.04 18.15
N ARG A 286 -56.80 -19.03 17.87
CA ARG A 286 -56.66 -20.35 18.58
C ARG A 286 -55.26 -20.99 18.27
N HIS A 287 -54.48 -21.39 19.30
CA HIS A 287 -54.20 -22.79 19.76
C HIS A 287 -53.39 -23.65 18.73
N ASP A 288 -52.39 -24.49 19.05
CA ASP A 288 -51.89 -25.11 20.31
C ASP A 288 -50.36 -25.42 20.25
N ASN A 289 -49.76 -25.76 21.40
CA ASN A 289 -48.48 -26.46 21.60
C ASN A 289 -48.81 -27.82 22.30
N PRO A 290 -48.03 -28.94 22.31
CA PRO A 290 -46.69 -28.96 22.95
C PRO A 290 -45.72 -30.19 22.70
N VAL A 291 -44.64 -30.27 23.51
CA VAL A 291 -44.00 -31.47 24.14
C VAL A 291 -42.92 -32.36 23.42
N VAL A 292 -41.69 -32.24 23.96
CA VAL A 292 -40.66 -33.25 24.41
C VAL A 292 -40.25 -34.45 23.54
N GLY A 293 -38.92 -34.59 23.34
CA GLY A 293 -38.23 -35.86 23.03
C GLY A 293 -36.72 -35.79 23.36
N GLY A 294 -36.18 -36.82 24.01
CA GLY A 294 -34.83 -36.85 24.61
C GLY A 294 -33.67 -37.35 23.70
N PRO A 295 -32.52 -37.74 24.30
CA PRO A 295 -31.19 -37.50 23.72
C PRO A 295 -30.57 -38.67 22.95
N THR A 296 -29.62 -38.36 22.05
CA THR A 296 -28.65 -39.33 21.51
C THR A 296 -27.25 -38.74 21.40
N THR A 297 -26.29 -39.42 22.04
CA THR A 297 -24.86 -39.24 21.87
C THR A 297 -24.40 -39.73 20.48
N GLY A 298 -23.57 -38.94 19.80
CA GLY A 298 -22.88 -39.35 18.58
C GLY A 298 -21.49 -38.76 18.52
N HIS A 299 -20.45 -39.58 18.77
CA HIS A 299 -19.07 -39.17 18.57
C HIS A 299 -18.80 -38.91 17.08
N VAL A 300 -18.14 -37.79 16.78
CA VAL A 300 -17.36 -37.61 15.55
C VAL A 300 -15.92 -37.22 15.93
N PRO A 301 -14.88 -37.69 15.21
CA PRO A 301 -13.51 -37.64 15.71
C PRO A 301 -12.90 -36.23 15.64
N LEU A 302 -12.02 -35.92 16.59
CA LEU A 302 -11.09 -34.80 16.50
C LEU A 302 -10.06 -35.06 15.40
N THR A 303 -10.33 -34.64 14.17
CA THR A 303 -9.30 -34.32 13.18
C THR A 303 -8.99 -32.83 13.26
N LEU A 304 -7.94 -32.49 14.02
CA LEU A 304 -7.29 -31.18 13.94
C LEU A 304 -6.84 -30.93 12.50
N PRO A 305 -7.30 -29.87 11.82
CA PRO A 305 -6.62 -29.39 10.63
C PRO A 305 -5.22 -28.95 11.06
N ALA A 306 -4.18 -29.54 10.49
CA ALA A 306 -2.82 -29.12 10.75
C ALA A 306 -2.68 -27.64 10.38
N ALA A 307 -2.39 -26.79 11.37
CA ALA A 307 -2.23 -25.36 11.16
C ALA A 307 -1.02 -25.12 10.25
N LYS A 308 -1.29 -24.81 8.97
CA LYS A 308 -0.29 -24.36 8.02
C LYS A 308 0.30 -23.05 8.57
N PRO A 309 1.63 -22.90 8.69
CA PRO A 309 2.21 -21.68 9.22
C PRO A 309 1.78 -20.49 8.34
N PRO A 310 1.28 -19.39 8.94
CA PRO A 310 0.93 -18.21 8.17
C PRO A 310 2.24 -17.53 7.71
N HIS A 311 2.30 -17.23 6.41
CA HIS A 311 3.36 -16.53 5.69
C HIS A 311 4.65 -17.34 5.39
N LEU A 312 5.05 -17.32 4.11
CA LEU A 312 6.36 -17.77 3.62
C LEU A 312 7.43 -16.74 4.02
N PRO A 313 8.61 -17.12 4.54
CA PRO A 313 9.65 -16.14 4.89
C PRO A 313 10.18 -15.40 3.65
N LEU A 314 10.29 -14.07 3.71
CA LEU A 314 10.93 -13.21 2.70
C LEU A 314 12.48 -13.28 2.77
N THR A 315 13.03 -14.48 2.93
CA THR A 315 14.49 -14.69 3.01
C THR A 315 15.12 -14.80 1.62
N THR A 316 14.97 -13.76 0.79
CA THR A 316 15.74 -13.60 -0.44
C THR A 316 16.82 -12.54 -0.24
N THR A 317 18.09 -12.93 -0.39
CA THR A 317 19.25 -12.01 -0.34
C THR A 317 19.40 -11.17 -1.62
N GLN A 318 18.38 -11.17 -2.47
CA GLN A 318 18.36 -10.54 -3.80
C GLN A 318 17.15 -9.61 -3.89
N PRO A 319 17.29 -8.45 -4.57
CA PRO A 319 16.18 -7.58 -4.86
C PRO A 319 15.11 -8.30 -5.70
N LEU A 320 13.85 -7.91 -5.52
CA LEU A 320 12.75 -8.28 -6.40
C LEU A 320 12.35 -7.04 -7.23
N GLU A 321 12.22 -7.17 -8.55
CA GLU A 321 12.14 -6.03 -9.48
C GLU A 321 11.04 -6.15 -10.56
N PRO A 322 10.61 -5.04 -11.19
CA PRO A 322 9.52 -5.05 -12.18
C PRO A 322 9.79 -5.97 -13.36
N GLY A 323 8.88 -6.93 -13.57
CA GLY A 323 9.01 -8.01 -14.55
C GLY A 323 9.17 -9.40 -13.92
N ASP A 324 9.66 -9.47 -12.68
CA ASP A 324 9.83 -10.72 -11.95
C ASP A 324 8.51 -11.49 -11.76
N ARG A 325 8.63 -12.81 -11.59
CA ARG A 325 7.48 -13.72 -11.40
C ARG A 325 7.81 -14.81 -10.38
N GLY A 326 6.77 -15.50 -9.91
CA GLY A 326 6.92 -16.73 -9.13
C GLY A 326 6.75 -16.55 -7.61
N ALA A 327 7.18 -17.57 -6.86
CA ALA A 327 6.87 -17.69 -5.42
C ALA A 327 7.47 -16.59 -4.51
N ALA A 328 8.61 -16.01 -4.89
CA ALA A 328 9.17 -14.85 -4.17
C ALA A 328 8.29 -13.61 -4.33
N ILE A 329 7.73 -13.41 -5.54
CA ILE A 329 6.80 -12.31 -5.82
C ILE A 329 5.45 -12.55 -5.16
N GLN A 330 5.00 -13.81 -5.12
CA GLN A 330 3.86 -14.19 -4.30
C GLN A 330 4.06 -13.81 -2.83
N ALA A 331 5.20 -14.17 -2.23
CA ALA A 331 5.50 -13.82 -0.85
C ALA A 331 5.55 -12.29 -0.66
N LEU A 332 6.20 -11.55 -1.56
CA LEU A 332 6.23 -10.08 -1.57
C LEU A 332 4.81 -9.50 -1.62
N GLN A 333 3.99 -9.92 -2.57
CA GLN A 333 2.61 -9.48 -2.74
C GLN A 333 1.75 -9.83 -1.53
N GLN A 334 1.95 -11.00 -0.91
CA GLN A 334 1.25 -11.40 0.31
C GLN A 334 1.68 -10.58 1.53
N HIS A 335 2.96 -10.20 1.66
CA HIS A 335 3.42 -9.34 2.75
C HIS A 335 2.94 -7.91 2.56
N LEU A 336 3.02 -7.37 1.34
CA LEU A 336 2.43 -6.08 0.97
C LEU A 336 0.91 -6.05 1.25
N GLN A 337 0.17 -7.11 0.92
CA GLN A 337 -1.25 -7.25 1.30
C GLN A 337 -1.44 -7.34 2.82
N THR A 338 -0.55 -8.04 3.54
CA THR A 338 -0.61 -8.18 5.01
C THR A 338 -0.43 -6.84 5.74
N ILE A 339 0.25 -5.87 5.11
CA ILE A 339 0.44 -4.51 5.64
C ILE A 339 -0.45 -3.45 4.98
N GLY A 340 -1.48 -3.86 4.22
CA GLY A 340 -2.42 -2.93 3.57
C GLY A 340 -1.85 -2.10 2.41
N ALA A 341 -0.71 -2.48 1.84
CA ALA A 341 -0.06 -1.71 0.78
C ALA A 341 -0.82 -1.79 -0.56
N THR A 342 -1.12 -0.62 -1.12
CA THR A 342 -1.87 -0.44 -2.38
C THR A 342 -1.00 0.12 -3.50
N ASP A 343 -1.47 0.01 -4.74
CA ASP A 343 -0.91 0.75 -5.88
C ASP A 343 -1.10 2.28 -5.72
N ARG A 344 -0.55 3.08 -6.64
CA ARG A 344 -0.59 4.57 -6.56
C ARG A 344 -2.01 5.14 -6.69
N ASP A 345 -2.94 4.37 -7.25
CA ASP A 345 -4.36 4.71 -7.37
C ASP A 345 -5.19 4.20 -6.17
N GLY A 346 -4.52 3.60 -5.19
CA GLY A 346 -5.14 3.06 -3.98
C GLY A 346 -5.83 1.72 -4.18
N ASN A 347 -5.60 0.97 -5.25
CA ASN A 347 -6.16 -0.38 -5.39
C ASN A 347 -5.35 -1.39 -4.60
N ALA A 348 -6.04 -2.38 -4.01
CA ALA A 348 -5.38 -3.55 -3.45
C ALA A 348 -4.61 -4.28 -4.55
N ILE A 349 -3.34 -4.61 -4.27
CA ILE A 349 -2.57 -5.46 -5.17
C ILE A 349 -3.13 -6.89 -5.17
N LYS A 350 -2.96 -7.57 -6.30
CA LYS A 350 -3.37 -8.97 -6.46
C LYS A 350 -2.18 -9.87 -6.18
N ASP A 351 -2.41 -11.00 -5.51
CA ASP A 351 -1.48 -12.14 -5.55
C ASP A 351 -1.66 -12.85 -6.90
N ASP A 352 -1.04 -12.28 -7.94
CA ASP A 352 -0.96 -12.87 -9.28
C ASP A 352 0.43 -13.43 -9.61
N ARG A 353 1.36 -13.36 -8.64
CA ARG A 353 2.74 -13.83 -8.76
C ARG A 353 3.51 -13.12 -9.87
N HIS A 354 3.15 -11.87 -10.17
CA HIS A 354 3.77 -11.03 -11.18
C HIS A 354 4.15 -9.67 -10.59
N TYR A 355 5.41 -9.28 -10.75
CA TYR A 355 5.88 -7.95 -10.38
C TYR A 355 5.50 -6.95 -11.48
N GLY A 356 4.20 -6.84 -11.72
CA GLY A 356 3.63 -5.88 -12.66
C GLY A 356 3.62 -4.46 -12.09
N PRO A 357 3.14 -3.48 -12.87
CA PRO A 357 3.14 -2.07 -12.49
C PRO A 357 2.45 -1.79 -11.13
N ARG A 358 1.44 -2.57 -10.75
CA ARG A 358 0.78 -2.42 -9.44
C ARG A 358 1.63 -2.90 -8.27
N THR A 359 2.34 -4.01 -8.44
CA THR A 359 3.29 -4.55 -7.44
C THR A 359 4.44 -3.56 -7.26
N GLN A 360 5.00 -3.05 -8.36
CA GLN A 360 5.99 -1.97 -8.33
C GLN A 360 5.49 -0.74 -7.57
N GLN A 361 4.32 -0.23 -7.92
CA GLN A 361 3.73 0.93 -7.27
C GLN A 361 3.48 0.72 -5.77
N ALA A 362 3.09 -0.49 -5.35
CA ALA A 362 2.95 -0.81 -3.94
C ALA A 362 4.29 -0.90 -3.21
N VAL A 363 5.36 -1.39 -3.86
CA VAL A 363 6.72 -1.35 -3.32
C VAL A 363 7.25 0.08 -3.21
N GLU A 364 7.03 0.93 -4.22
CA GLU A 364 7.40 2.35 -4.18
C GLU A 364 6.66 3.09 -3.06
N ASN A 365 5.35 2.85 -2.90
CA ASN A 365 4.54 3.39 -1.81
C ASN A 365 5.03 2.89 -0.44
N PHE A 366 5.41 1.61 -0.34
CA PHE A 366 5.96 1.03 0.89
C PHE A 366 7.34 1.60 1.24
N GLN A 367 8.22 1.77 0.24
CA GLN A 367 9.52 2.43 0.41
C GLN A 367 9.35 3.88 0.86
N LEU A 368 8.42 4.62 0.23
CA LEU A 368 8.09 5.99 0.61
C LEU A 368 7.57 6.06 2.06
N TRP A 369 6.68 5.14 2.46
CA TRP A 369 6.14 5.07 3.81
C TRP A 369 7.19 4.72 4.86
N THR A 370 8.22 3.93 4.50
CA THR A 370 9.31 3.50 5.41
C THR A 370 10.56 4.37 5.31
N GLY A 371 10.51 5.52 4.64
CA GLY A 371 11.65 6.45 4.54
C GLY A 371 12.81 5.93 3.68
N ARG A 372 12.56 4.94 2.81
CA ARG A 372 13.55 4.30 1.93
C ARG A 372 13.57 4.95 0.54
N ASN A 373 14.63 4.72 -0.21
CA ASN A 373 14.74 5.13 -1.61
C ASN A 373 13.60 4.49 -2.42
N THR A 374 12.76 5.31 -3.05
CA THR A 374 11.60 4.88 -3.84
C THR A 374 12.01 4.39 -5.23
N THR A 375 12.74 3.28 -5.28
CA THR A 375 13.24 2.66 -6.52
C THR A 375 12.20 1.81 -7.22
N GLY A 376 11.19 1.33 -6.50
CA GLY A 376 10.24 0.32 -6.97
C GLY A 376 10.85 -1.06 -7.16
N ILE A 377 12.07 -1.24 -6.68
CA ILE A 377 12.81 -2.50 -6.57
C ILE A 377 12.81 -2.85 -5.08
N ALA A 378 12.21 -3.96 -4.69
CA ALA A 378 12.23 -4.43 -3.31
C ALA A 378 13.63 -5.02 -3.01
N ASP A 379 14.58 -4.15 -2.72
CA ASP A 379 15.95 -4.50 -2.30
C ASP A 379 15.97 -5.25 -0.95
N PRO A 380 17.08 -5.90 -0.56
CA PRO A 380 17.12 -6.68 0.69
C PRO A 380 16.69 -5.91 1.93
N GLY A 381 16.98 -4.61 2.03
CA GLY A 381 16.50 -3.77 3.13
C GLY A 381 15.00 -3.48 3.05
N THR A 382 14.45 -3.30 1.86
CA THR A 382 13.01 -3.14 1.62
C THR A 382 12.27 -4.44 1.95
N LEU A 383 12.83 -5.61 1.59
CA LEU A 383 12.28 -6.92 1.92
C LEU A 383 12.32 -7.20 3.43
N GLU A 384 13.44 -6.88 4.11
CA GLU A 384 13.58 -6.99 5.56
C GLU A 384 12.58 -6.09 6.31
N ALA A 385 12.43 -4.84 5.87
CA ALA A 385 11.43 -3.93 6.41
C ALA A 385 10.01 -4.46 6.18
N LEU A 386 9.71 -4.91 4.96
CA LEU A 386 8.40 -5.46 4.60
C LEU A 386 8.06 -6.71 5.44
N GLN A 387 9.05 -7.58 5.64
CA GLN A 387 8.93 -8.74 6.52
C GLN A 387 8.66 -8.31 7.96
N THR A 388 9.39 -7.32 8.47
CA THR A 388 9.22 -6.80 9.83
C THR A 388 7.82 -6.21 10.05
N HIS A 389 7.35 -5.38 9.12
CA HIS A 389 6.00 -4.80 9.17
C HIS A 389 4.89 -5.86 9.03
N ALA A 390 5.04 -6.85 8.14
CA ALA A 390 4.07 -7.93 8.01
C ALA A 390 4.04 -8.82 9.27
N GLN A 391 5.20 -9.16 9.85
CA GLN A 391 5.28 -9.89 11.11
C GLN A 391 4.72 -9.11 12.30
N PHE A 392 4.73 -7.78 12.25
CA PHE A 392 4.09 -6.91 13.23
C PHE A 392 2.56 -6.94 13.05
N ALA A 393 2.07 -6.71 11.83
CA ALA A 393 0.65 -6.80 11.49
C ALA A 393 0.04 -8.18 11.82
N THR A 394 0.73 -9.27 11.50
CA THR A 394 0.30 -10.64 11.85
C THR A 394 0.31 -10.87 13.36
N ARG A 395 1.24 -10.27 14.13
CA ARG A 395 1.24 -10.37 15.59
C ARG A 395 0.11 -9.58 16.24
N GLN A 396 -0.17 -8.37 15.78
CA GLN A 396 -1.32 -7.58 16.24
C GLN A 396 -2.63 -8.35 15.97
N LYS A 397 -2.81 -8.81 14.73
CA LYS A 397 -3.97 -9.63 14.31
C LYS A 397 -4.13 -10.92 15.11
N ALA A 398 -3.03 -11.51 15.61
CA ALA A 398 -3.07 -12.69 16.49
C ALA A 398 -3.36 -12.35 17.96
N GLN A 399 -3.02 -11.14 18.42
CA GLN A 399 -3.39 -10.63 19.75
C GLN A 399 -4.88 -10.25 19.81
N ASP A 400 -5.40 -9.66 18.74
CA ASP A 400 -6.83 -9.34 18.58
C ASP A 400 -7.75 -10.58 18.57
N LEU A 401 -7.19 -11.77 18.30
CA LEU A 401 -7.90 -13.05 18.24
C LEU A 401 -7.86 -13.86 19.56
N ALA A 402 -7.22 -13.35 20.62
CA ALA A 402 -7.02 -14.07 21.89
C ALA A 402 -7.93 -13.53 23.02
N PRO A 403 -8.94 -14.29 23.51
CA PRO A 403 -9.73 -13.87 24.66
C PRO A 403 -8.96 -14.03 25.97
N GLY A 404 -8.62 -12.90 26.61
CA GLY A 404 -8.48 -12.72 28.06
C GLY A 404 -7.62 -13.71 28.86
N ARG A 405 -6.34 -13.36 29.09
CA ARG A 405 -5.58 -13.80 30.28
C ARG A 405 -4.67 -12.71 30.85
N HIS A 406 -5.22 -11.90 31.75
CA HIS A 406 -4.46 -11.28 32.83
C HIS A 406 -5.28 -11.37 34.12
N LEU A 407 -4.78 -12.14 35.10
CA LEU A 407 -4.95 -12.05 36.56
C LEU A 407 -4.82 -13.44 37.22
N ALA A 408 -3.60 -13.78 37.65
CA ALA A 408 -3.31 -14.62 38.82
C ALA A 408 -1.82 -14.46 39.20
N ASP A 409 -1.54 -14.40 40.49
CA ASP A 409 -0.30 -13.89 41.06
C ASP A 409 0.87 -14.89 41.20
N HIS A 410 2.05 -14.30 41.43
CA HIS A 410 3.21 -14.78 42.20
C HIS A 410 3.25 -16.24 42.71
N ALA A 411 4.26 -17.02 42.26
CA ALA A 411 5.22 -17.73 43.14
C ALA A 411 6.38 -18.40 42.36
N GLN A 412 7.60 -18.26 42.88
CA GLN A 412 8.80 -19.09 42.61
C GLN A 412 8.95 -20.13 43.75
N PRO A 413 9.85 -21.15 43.71
CA PRO A 413 10.65 -21.72 42.60
C PRO A 413 10.80 -23.28 42.61
N ALA A 414 11.63 -23.79 41.67
CA ALA A 414 12.62 -24.89 41.83
C ALA A 414 12.28 -26.39 41.61
N SER A 415 13.36 -27.11 41.21
CA SER A 415 13.59 -28.58 41.09
C SER A 415 13.09 -29.26 39.80
N SER A 416 13.86 -29.85 38.87
CA SER A 416 15.13 -30.64 38.85
C SER A 416 14.97 -32.16 39.00
N HIS A 417 15.26 -32.93 37.94
CA HIS A 417 15.91 -34.27 37.86
C HIS A 417 15.78 -34.76 36.39
N LEU A 418 16.85 -35.07 35.62
CA LEU A 418 17.85 -36.16 35.65
C LEU A 418 17.41 -37.50 35.04
N ALA A 419 18.17 -37.91 34.00
CA ALA A 419 18.60 -39.28 33.65
C ALA A 419 17.57 -40.24 32.98
N ASP A 420 17.93 -41.22 32.12
CA ASP A 420 19.24 -41.61 31.53
C ASP A 420 19.07 -42.46 30.24
N ALA A 421 20.07 -42.42 29.34
CA ALA A 421 20.54 -43.39 28.29
C ALA A 421 19.53 -44.36 27.57
N VAL A 422 19.84 -45.45 26.82
CA VAL A 422 21.06 -46.11 26.26
C VAL A 422 20.85 -46.54 24.76
N ALA A 423 21.72 -46.05 23.87
CA ALA A 423 22.42 -46.68 22.71
C ALA A 423 21.86 -47.76 21.72
N GLU A 424 22.34 -47.60 20.46
CA GLU A 424 22.87 -48.58 19.47
C GLU A 424 22.02 -49.63 18.66
N ARG A 425 22.03 -49.40 17.32
CA ARG A 425 22.09 -50.26 16.10
C ARG A 425 22.39 -51.78 16.22
N PRO A 426 22.14 -52.65 15.19
CA PRO A 426 22.24 -52.40 13.73
C PRO A 426 21.15 -53.08 12.81
N ALA A 427 21.45 -53.30 11.52
CA ALA A 427 20.52 -53.50 10.40
C ALA A 427 20.53 -54.89 9.71
N GLN A 428 19.49 -55.18 8.90
CA GLN A 428 19.46 -55.90 7.59
C GLN A 428 17.97 -56.11 7.16
N SER A 429 17.43 -55.79 5.98
CA SER A 429 17.79 -55.93 4.55
C SER A 429 17.02 -57.09 3.86
N ARG A 430 16.06 -56.79 2.96
CA ARG A 430 15.74 -57.52 1.69
C ARG A 430 14.67 -56.78 0.83
N PRO A 431 14.55 -57.06 -0.50
CA PRO A 431 14.44 -55.95 -1.46
C PRO A 431 13.41 -56.12 -2.62
N ASP A 432 13.49 -55.16 -3.54
CA ASP A 432 13.12 -55.18 -4.97
C ASP A 432 11.64 -55.18 -5.42
N LEU A 433 11.24 -54.02 -5.96
CA LEU A 433 10.67 -53.93 -7.32
C LEU A 433 11.00 -52.55 -7.93
N ALA A 434 11.68 -52.57 -9.08
CA ALA A 434 12.08 -51.38 -9.86
C ALA A 434 10.87 -50.78 -10.63
N THR A 435 10.89 -49.60 -11.26
CA THR A 435 11.99 -48.83 -11.86
C THR A 435 11.60 -47.35 -12.07
N ALA A 436 12.57 -46.51 -12.40
CA ALA A 436 12.43 -45.21 -13.10
C ALA A 436 12.03 -43.96 -12.29
N GLN A 437 13.03 -43.32 -11.67
CA GLN A 437 13.51 -42.01 -12.11
C GLN A 437 14.88 -41.70 -11.48
N GLN A 438 15.95 -41.92 -12.23
CA GLN A 438 17.32 -41.59 -11.80
C GLN A 438 17.51 -40.08 -11.91
N GLN A 439 17.36 -39.34 -10.81
CA GLN A 439 17.88 -37.97 -10.75
C GLN A 439 19.41 -38.05 -10.75
N ALA A 440 20.03 -37.52 -11.81
CA ALA A 440 21.47 -37.45 -11.90
C ALA A 440 22.01 -36.52 -10.79
N ALA A 441 23.10 -36.93 -10.15
CA ALA A 441 23.81 -36.07 -9.20
C ALA A 441 24.24 -34.76 -9.90
N PRO A 442 24.21 -33.60 -9.20
CA PRO A 442 24.49 -32.31 -9.81
C PRO A 442 25.91 -32.30 -10.40
N ARG A 443 26.01 -31.99 -11.70
CA ARG A 443 27.30 -31.64 -12.31
C ARG A 443 27.86 -30.41 -11.61
N ALA A 444 29.19 -30.39 -11.43
CA ALA A 444 29.89 -29.21 -10.94
C ALA A 444 29.58 -28.01 -11.85
N LEU A 445 29.50 -26.83 -11.22
CA LEU A 445 29.22 -25.58 -11.90
C LEU A 445 30.48 -25.10 -12.65
N GLU A 446 30.47 -25.25 -13.97
CA GLU A 446 31.57 -24.84 -14.82
C GLU A 446 31.58 -23.31 -15.07
N PRO A 447 32.70 -22.60 -14.82
CA PRO A 447 32.87 -21.19 -15.15
C PRO A 447 32.51 -20.88 -16.60
N TYR A 448 31.95 -19.70 -16.86
CA TYR A 448 31.58 -19.27 -18.21
C TYR A 448 32.80 -19.07 -19.12
N SER A 449 33.99 -18.86 -18.55
CA SER A 449 35.26 -18.90 -19.28
C SER A 449 35.66 -20.29 -19.79
N ASN A 450 35.09 -21.40 -19.26
CA ASN A 450 35.34 -22.76 -19.75
C ASN A 450 34.62 -23.00 -21.10
N PRO A 451 35.31 -23.46 -22.16
CA PRO A 451 34.70 -23.80 -23.45
C PRO A 451 33.53 -24.78 -23.40
N ASN A 452 33.42 -25.60 -22.35
CA ASN A 452 32.32 -26.55 -22.15
C ASN A 452 31.09 -25.93 -21.47
N SER A 453 31.14 -24.66 -21.06
CA SER A 453 30.02 -23.97 -20.43
C SER A 453 28.99 -23.55 -21.48
N PRO A 454 27.67 -23.73 -21.25
CA PRO A 454 26.64 -23.32 -22.21
C PRO A 454 26.62 -21.80 -22.46
N LEU A 455 27.14 -21.00 -21.52
CA LEU A 455 27.25 -19.55 -21.65
C LEU A 455 28.62 -19.08 -22.20
N HIS A 456 29.50 -20.00 -22.62
CA HIS A 456 30.85 -19.66 -23.09
C HIS A 456 30.87 -18.70 -24.28
N ALA A 457 29.98 -18.90 -25.26
CA ALA A 457 29.90 -18.02 -26.42
C ALA A 457 29.49 -16.58 -26.04
N LEU A 458 28.58 -16.44 -25.07
CA LEU A 458 28.13 -15.15 -24.55
C LEU A 458 29.26 -14.47 -23.75
N TYR A 459 29.99 -15.26 -22.97
CA TYR A 459 31.15 -14.84 -22.22
C TYR A 459 32.26 -14.30 -23.13
N ALA A 460 32.66 -15.05 -24.16
CA ALA A 460 33.72 -14.68 -25.08
C ALA A 460 33.38 -13.39 -25.87
N GLN A 461 32.13 -13.26 -26.34
CA GLN A 461 31.66 -12.04 -27.01
C GLN A 461 31.63 -10.83 -26.08
N THR A 462 31.11 -11.01 -24.85
CA THR A 462 31.02 -9.94 -23.85
C THR A 462 32.41 -9.43 -23.47
N LYS A 463 33.36 -10.36 -23.23
CA LYS A 463 34.76 -10.04 -22.96
C LYS A 463 35.37 -9.21 -24.09
N THR A 464 35.28 -9.71 -25.33
CA THR A 464 35.83 -9.06 -26.53
C THR A 464 35.23 -7.66 -26.74
N THR A 465 33.92 -7.51 -26.51
CA THR A 465 33.21 -6.23 -26.68
C THR A 465 33.60 -5.20 -25.63
N LEU A 466 33.81 -5.61 -24.38
CA LEU A 466 34.21 -4.73 -23.28
C LEU A 466 35.69 -4.33 -23.38
N GLU A 467 36.58 -5.29 -23.69
CA GLU A 467 37.99 -5.02 -23.97
C GLU A 467 38.15 -4.09 -25.19
N GLY A 468 37.40 -4.31 -26.27
CA GLY A 468 37.37 -3.43 -27.44
C GLY A 468 36.76 -2.04 -27.20
N LYS A 469 36.12 -1.81 -26.04
CA LYS A 469 35.60 -0.51 -25.58
C LYS A 469 36.50 0.14 -24.52
N ASP A 470 37.68 -0.44 -24.24
CA ASP A 470 38.61 -0.02 -23.18
C ASP A 470 37.99 -0.06 -21.77
N VAL A 471 37.10 -1.04 -21.53
CA VAL A 471 36.48 -1.32 -20.22
C VAL A 471 36.88 -2.72 -19.75
N PRO A 472 38.16 -2.97 -19.41
CA PRO A 472 38.58 -4.25 -18.86
C PRO A 472 37.91 -4.51 -17.50
N MET A 473 37.47 -5.75 -17.27
CA MET A 473 36.82 -6.18 -16.03
C MET A 473 37.52 -7.38 -15.42
N SER A 474 37.40 -7.56 -14.09
CA SER A 474 37.86 -8.80 -13.45
C SER A 474 37.05 -10.00 -13.94
N GLU A 475 37.65 -11.20 -13.89
CA GLU A 475 36.96 -12.45 -14.25
C GLU A 475 35.65 -12.62 -13.46
N GLU A 476 35.64 -12.30 -12.17
CA GLU A 476 34.45 -12.32 -11.30
C GLU A 476 33.35 -11.37 -11.79
N ARG A 477 33.70 -10.12 -12.11
CA ARG A 477 32.74 -9.14 -12.66
C ARG A 477 32.20 -9.58 -14.00
N LEU A 478 33.06 -10.12 -14.87
CA LEU A 478 32.65 -10.58 -16.19
C LEU A 478 31.71 -11.78 -16.11
N HIS A 479 31.93 -12.70 -15.16
CA HIS A 479 30.96 -13.74 -14.84
C HIS A 479 29.64 -13.16 -14.32
N GLN A 480 29.67 -12.15 -13.43
CA GLN A 480 28.45 -11.48 -12.94
C GLN A 480 27.64 -10.83 -14.08
N VAL A 481 28.30 -10.13 -15.01
CA VAL A 481 27.66 -9.50 -16.17
C VAL A 481 27.04 -10.56 -17.08
N VAL A 482 27.81 -11.58 -17.47
CA VAL A 482 27.33 -12.65 -18.38
C VAL A 482 26.22 -13.49 -17.73
N GLY A 483 26.29 -13.70 -16.42
CA GLY A 483 25.23 -14.34 -15.64
C GLY A 483 23.93 -13.53 -15.66
N LYS A 484 24.00 -12.20 -15.47
CA LYS A 484 22.82 -11.33 -15.62
C LYS A 484 22.29 -11.32 -17.05
N MET A 485 23.16 -11.24 -18.06
CA MET A 485 22.75 -11.30 -19.47
C MET A 485 21.96 -12.59 -19.77
N ALA A 486 22.43 -13.74 -19.29
CA ALA A 486 21.75 -15.02 -19.46
C ALA A 486 20.40 -15.13 -18.72
N LEU A 487 20.19 -14.38 -17.63
CA LEU A 487 18.90 -14.28 -16.93
C LEU A 487 17.93 -13.30 -17.60
N TYR A 488 18.45 -12.39 -18.43
CA TYR A 488 17.68 -11.41 -19.22
C TYR A 488 17.48 -11.88 -20.68
N ASP A 489 17.55 -13.19 -20.94
CA ASP A 489 17.44 -13.85 -22.25
C ASP A 489 18.37 -13.28 -23.36
N MET A 490 19.46 -12.61 -22.98
CA MET A 490 20.44 -12.08 -23.94
C MET A 490 21.29 -13.21 -24.50
N SER A 491 21.42 -13.26 -25.82
CA SER A 491 22.16 -14.32 -26.52
C SER A 491 23.41 -13.79 -27.23
N PRO A 492 24.37 -14.65 -27.60
CA PRO A 492 25.53 -14.24 -28.40
C PRO A 492 25.18 -13.72 -29.81
N GLY A 493 23.95 -13.98 -30.28
CA GLY A 493 23.43 -13.46 -31.55
C GLY A 493 22.67 -12.14 -31.43
N GLY A 494 22.39 -11.68 -30.20
CA GLY A 494 21.67 -10.42 -29.94
C GLY A 494 22.57 -9.19 -30.07
N ASN A 495 21.95 -8.02 -30.26
CA ASN A 495 22.64 -6.75 -30.47
C ASN A 495 23.00 -6.10 -29.12
N ASN A 496 23.81 -6.82 -28.35
CA ASN A 496 24.20 -6.47 -26.99
C ASN A 496 25.14 -5.25 -26.99
N GLN A 497 24.64 -4.11 -26.51
CA GLN A 497 25.39 -2.88 -26.32
C GLN A 497 25.75 -2.65 -24.87
N PHE A 498 27.01 -2.25 -24.68
CA PHE A 498 27.60 -1.89 -23.39
C PHE A 498 27.99 -0.42 -23.41
N ALA A 499 27.60 0.32 -22.37
CA ALA A 499 27.97 1.70 -22.15
C ALA A 499 28.27 1.95 -20.67
N VAL A 500 29.41 2.57 -20.37
CA VAL A 500 29.73 3.02 -19.00
C VAL A 500 29.45 4.52 -18.90
N LYS A 501 28.76 4.95 -17.84
CA LYS A 501 28.58 6.36 -17.50
C LYS A 501 28.87 6.56 -16.01
N GLY A 502 29.93 7.31 -15.71
CA GLY A 502 30.47 7.36 -14.34
C GLY A 502 30.80 5.94 -13.87
N ASP A 503 30.34 5.59 -12.67
CA ASP A 503 30.57 4.28 -12.07
C ASP A 503 29.55 3.21 -12.48
N THR A 504 28.67 3.46 -13.46
CA THR A 504 27.60 2.53 -13.82
C THR A 504 27.81 1.94 -15.21
N LEU A 505 27.85 0.60 -15.29
CA LEU A 505 27.72 -0.16 -16.53
C LEU A 505 26.24 -0.30 -16.89
N TYR A 506 25.90 0.03 -18.13
CA TYR A 506 24.60 -0.24 -18.74
C TYR A 506 24.75 -1.30 -19.83
N VAL A 507 23.87 -2.29 -19.81
CA VAL A 507 23.79 -3.37 -20.80
C VAL A 507 22.37 -3.40 -21.38
N ILE A 508 22.25 -3.45 -22.69
CA ILE A 508 20.98 -3.50 -23.41
C ILE A 508 21.12 -4.32 -24.70
N ASP A 509 20.16 -5.20 -24.98
CA ASP A 509 20.00 -5.74 -26.33
C ASP A 509 19.19 -4.73 -27.15
N LEU A 510 19.75 -4.19 -28.25
CA LEU A 510 19.02 -3.22 -29.08
C LEU A 510 17.88 -3.86 -29.88
N ASP A 511 17.95 -5.15 -30.20
CA ASP A 511 16.91 -5.85 -30.95
C ASP A 511 15.73 -6.22 -30.04
N ALA A 512 16.01 -6.38 -28.74
CA ALA A 512 15.04 -6.57 -27.67
C ALA A 512 15.21 -5.52 -26.56
N CYS A 513 14.94 -4.24 -26.86
CA CYS A 513 15.27 -3.08 -26.00
C CYS A 513 14.65 -3.04 -24.58
N TYR A 514 13.78 -3.99 -24.26
CA TYR A 514 13.28 -4.25 -22.90
C TYR A 514 14.25 -5.11 -22.07
N ASN A 515 15.08 -5.94 -22.71
CA ASN A 515 16.16 -6.70 -22.11
C ASN A 515 17.32 -5.72 -21.87
N ARG A 516 17.32 -5.09 -20.68
CA ARG A 516 18.35 -4.15 -20.26
C ARG A 516 18.53 -4.18 -18.75
N PHE A 517 19.76 -4.01 -18.29
CA PHE A 517 20.07 -3.83 -16.88
C PHE A 517 21.21 -2.83 -16.68
N SER A 518 21.39 -2.39 -15.44
CA SER A 518 22.55 -1.63 -15.01
C SER A 518 23.25 -2.29 -13.83
N LEU A 519 24.54 -2.00 -13.66
CA LEU A 519 25.39 -2.55 -12.63
C LEU A 519 26.33 -1.45 -12.12
N ASP A 520 26.35 -1.23 -10.80
CA ASP A 520 27.27 -0.30 -10.14
C ASP A 520 28.66 -0.96 -10.01
N LEU A 521 29.68 -0.33 -10.58
CA LEU A 521 31.04 -0.86 -10.62
C LEU A 521 31.78 -0.67 -9.29
N ARG A 522 31.25 0.13 -8.35
CA ARG A 522 31.81 0.33 -7.00
C ARG A 522 31.48 -0.80 -6.03
N GLU A 523 30.36 -1.49 -6.24
CA GLU A 523 30.01 -2.67 -5.45
C GLU A 523 31.00 -3.79 -5.73
N PRO A 524 31.51 -4.54 -4.75
CA PRO A 524 32.41 -5.66 -5.02
C PRO A 524 31.75 -6.71 -5.92
N ALA A 525 32.53 -7.35 -6.79
CA ALA A 525 32.03 -8.46 -7.58
C ALA A 525 31.73 -9.67 -6.66
N PRO A 526 30.60 -10.37 -6.82
CA PRO A 526 30.41 -11.68 -6.22
C PRO A 526 31.48 -12.65 -6.73
N SER A 527 31.87 -13.63 -5.91
CA SER A 527 32.79 -14.67 -6.35
C SER A 527 32.16 -15.48 -7.49
N MET A 528 32.99 -15.98 -8.42
CA MET A 528 32.49 -16.76 -9.58
C MET A 528 31.57 -17.90 -9.14
N GLN A 529 31.89 -18.60 -8.05
CA GLN A 529 31.08 -19.70 -7.52
C GLN A 529 29.68 -19.22 -7.07
N ALA A 530 29.59 -18.05 -6.42
CA ALA A 530 28.31 -17.48 -5.99
C ALA A 530 27.45 -17.07 -7.20
N THR A 531 28.06 -16.46 -8.24
CA THR A 531 27.36 -16.14 -9.49
C THR A 531 26.85 -17.39 -10.20
N LEU A 532 27.69 -18.42 -10.33
CA LEU A 532 27.33 -19.69 -10.98
C LEU A 532 26.17 -20.38 -10.26
N GLN A 533 26.20 -20.43 -8.92
CA GLN A 533 25.13 -20.98 -8.10
C GLN A 533 23.84 -20.18 -8.26
N HIS A 534 23.92 -18.85 -8.18
CA HIS A 534 22.76 -17.97 -8.32
C HIS A 534 22.05 -18.17 -9.67
N VAL A 535 22.78 -18.16 -10.78
CA VAL A 535 22.20 -18.34 -12.14
C VAL A 535 21.62 -19.73 -12.32
N GLN A 536 22.30 -20.79 -11.85
CA GLN A 536 21.75 -22.15 -11.93
C GLN A 536 20.48 -22.31 -11.08
N THR A 537 20.43 -21.77 -9.87
CA THR A 537 19.24 -21.82 -9.02
C THR A 537 18.07 -21.12 -9.69
N GLN A 538 18.27 -19.93 -10.27
CA GLN A 538 17.22 -19.21 -10.99
C GLN A 538 16.72 -19.99 -12.23
N GLN A 539 17.64 -20.54 -13.04
CA GLN A 539 17.28 -21.36 -14.21
C GLN A 539 16.50 -22.62 -13.81
N GLN A 540 16.90 -23.32 -12.73
CA GLN A 540 16.16 -24.47 -12.21
C GLN A 540 14.77 -24.10 -11.67
N THR A 541 14.62 -22.92 -11.05
CA THR A 541 13.31 -22.41 -10.63
C THR A 541 12.40 -22.14 -11.83
N LEU A 542 12.92 -21.49 -12.88
CA LEU A 542 12.20 -21.25 -14.13
C LEU A 542 11.76 -22.56 -14.81
N GLU A 543 12.65 -23.56 -14.91
CA GLU A 543 12.33 -24.88 -15.47
C GLU A 543 11.29 -25.65 -14.64
N ALA A 544 11.35 -25.55 -13.31
CA ALA A 544 10.37 -26.17 -12.41
C ALA A 544 8.98 -25.51 -12.55
N GLU A 545 8.91 -24.17 -12.63
CA GLU A 545 7.65 -23.45 -12.86
C GLU A 545 7.06 -23.78 -14.25
N LEU A 546 7.88 -23.77 -15.32
CA LEU A 546 7.47 -24.17 -16.68
C LEU A 546 6.98 -25.62 -16.75
N SER A 547 7.58 -26.53 -15.96
CA SER A 547 7.13 -27.92 -15.86
C SER A 547 5.81 -28.04 -15.12
N SER A 548 5.63 -27.28 -14.02
CA SER A 548 4.36 -27.25 -13.26
C SER A 548 3.18 -26.72 -14.08
N MET A 549 3.44 -25.85 -15.07
CA MET A 549 2.43 -25.32 -15.99
C MET A 549 2.02 -26.30 -17.10
N ARG A 550 2.68 -27.45 -17.24
CA ARG A 550 2.36 -28.47 -18.26
C ARG A 550 1.47 -29.61 -17.75
N GLU A 551 1.23 -29.73 -16.45
CA GLU A 551 0.29 -30.73 -15.91
C GLU A 551 -1.15 -30.16 -15.86
N PRO A 552 -2.13 -30.76 -16.57
CA PRO A 552 -3.52 -30.32 -16.50
C PRO A 552 -4.21 -30.80 -15.20
N PRO A 553 -5.11 -30.01 -14.60
CA PRO A 553 -5.71 -30.34 -13.31
C PRO A 553 -6.66 -31.54 -13.39
N SER A 554 -6.39 -32.57 -12.59
CA SER A 554 -7.27 -33.74 -12.44
C SER A 554 -8.53 -33.39 -11.64
N TYR A 555 -9.67 -33.26 -12.33
CA TYR A 555 -10.98 -33.23 -11.67
C TYR A 555 -11.48 -34.64 -11.38
N SER A 556 -11.40 -35.07 -10.13
CA SER A 556 -12.13 -36.24 -9.62
C SER A 556 -13.56 -35.83 -9.24
N ARG A 557 -14.53 -36.67 -9.62
CA ARG A 557 -15.96 -36.52 -9.29
C ARG A 557 -16.31 -37.06 -7.91
#